data_AF-A0AAN0NCL3-F1
#
_entry.id   AF-A0AAN0NCL3-F1
#
_cell.length_a   1.000
_cell.length_b   1.000
_cell.length_c   1.000
_cell.angle_alpha   90.00
_cell.angle_beta   90.00
_cell.angle_gamma   90.00
#
_symmetry.space_group_name_H-M   'P 1'
#
loop_
_entity.id
_entity.type
_entity.pdbx_description
1 polymer ?
#
loop_
_entity_poly.entity_id
_entity_poly.type
_entity_poly.pdbx_seq_one_letter_code
_entity_poly.pdbx_strand_id
1 'polypeptide(L)'
;MAQSIWIHASRISGYIAYSIADRPGLVAGFVAGGIASTGGAGFLGALIGGFVAGYVVNFVKKMLNGLPHSLNGLKNIMLYPLLGVLITGAIMLIVNVPMKTINDMMNNFLLNLSGTNAVILGLLLGAMMAIDLGGPVNKAAYVFGTGTLATKHL
;
A
#
# COMPACT_ATOMS: atom_id res chain seq x y z
N MET A 1 17.37 2.48 10.25
CA MET A 1 16.96 1.38 9.34
C MET A 1 15.45 1.23 9.25
N ALA A 2 14.69 1.23 10.37
CA ALA A 2 13.22 1.19 10.33
C ALA A 2 12.56 2.28 9.45
N GLN A 3 13.11 3.50 9.43
CA GLN A 3 12.61 4.57 8.57
C GLN A 3 12.73 4.30 7.07
N SER A 4 13.69 3.50 6.60
CA SER A 4 13.78 3.19 5.17
C SER A 4 12.66 2.24 4.73
N ILE A 5 12.18 1.36 5.61
CA ILE A 5 11.16 0.35 5.28
C ILE A 5 9.76 0.97 5.16
N TRP A 6 9.38 1.88 6.06
CA TRP A 6 8.12 2.64 5.96
C TRP A 6 8.02 3.48 4.67
N ILE A 7 9.17 3.92 4.17
CA ILE A 7 9.26 4.66 2.91
C ILE A 7 8.92 3.74 1.72
N HIS A 8 9.25 2.45 1.76
CA HIS A 8 8.90 1.52 0.67
C HIS A 8 7.40 1.29 0.60
N ALA A 9 6.75 0.95 1.71
CA ALA A 9 5.29 0.75 1.78
C ALA A 9 4.51 1.99 1.31
N SER A 10 4.95 3.17 1.73
CA SER A 10 4.37 4.44 1.30
C SER A 10 4.52 4.69 -0.21
N ARG A 11 5.67 4.33 -0.81
CA ARG A 11 5.90 4.47 -2.25
C ARG A 11 4.94 3.62 -3.07
N ILE A 12 4.81 2.33 -2.74
CA ILE A 12 3.93 1.40 -3.49
C ILE A 12 2.48 1.87 -3.42
N SER A 13 2.01 2.25 -2.23
CA SER A 13 0.68 2.83 -2.05
C SER A 13 0.47 4.09 -2.90
N GLY A 14 1.45 5.01 -2.89
CA GLY A 14 1.45 6.22 -3.71
C GLY A 14 1.37 5.93 -5.22
N TYR A 15 2.15 4.97 -5.71
CA TYR A 15 2.15 4.61 -7.13
C TYR A 15 0.91 3.81 -7.55
N ILE A 16 0.33 2.99 -6.67
CA ILE A 16 -0.97 2.35 -6.91
C ILE A 16 -2.05 3.42 -7.04
N ALA A 17 -2.12 4.36 -6.08
CA ALA A 17 -3.08 5.46 -6.15
C ALA A 17 -2.88 6.33 -7.41
N TYR A 18 -1.62 6.57 -7.79
CA TYR A 18 -1.28 7.28 -9.02
C TYR A 18 -1.77 6.53 -10.28
N SER A 19 -1.65 5.20 -10.32
CA SER A 19 -2.13 4.42 -11.47
C SER A 19 -3.66 4.46 -11.66
N ILE A 20 -4.40 4.79 -10.60
CA ILE A 20 -5.87 4.84 -10.61
C ILE A 20 -6.39 6.27 -10.81
N ALA A 21 -5.74 7.26 -10.18
CA ALA A 21 -6.23 8.63 -10.10
C ALA A 21 -5.21 9.68 -10.54
N ASP A 22 -4.19 9.31 -11.30
CA ASP A 22 -3.13 10.18 -11.81
C ASP A 22 -2.39 10.95 -10.69
N ARG A 23 -1.76 12.07 -11.06
CA ARG A 23 -0.98 12.94 -10.16
C ARG A 23 -1.72 13.32 -8.87
N PRO A 24 -3.02 13.66 -8.87
CA PRO A 24 -3.74 13.99 -7.63
C PRO A 24 -3.84 12.82 -6.64
N GLY A 25 -3.83 11.57 -7.13
CA GLY A 25 -3.89 10.37 -6.30
C GLY A 25 -2.64 10.12 -5.47
N LEU A 26 -1.51 10.65 -5.92
CA LEU A 26 -0.19 10.35 -5.39
C LEU A 26 -0.07 10.71 -3.90
N VAL A 27 -0.45 11.94 -3.52
CA VAL A 27 -0.34 12.41 -2.13
C VAL A 27 -1.23 11.59 -1.18
N ALA A 28 -2.48 11.32 -1.58
CA ALA A 28 -3.39 10.49 -0.80
C ALA A 28 -2.85 9.06 -0.62
N GLY A 29 -2.27 8.47 -1.68
CA GLY A 29 -1.65 7.14 -1.62
C GLY A 29 -0.42 7.10 -0.71
N PHE A 30 0.45 8.11 -0.75
CA PHE A 30 1.60 8.20 0.16
C PHE A 30 1.15 8.31 1.62
N VAL A 31 0.12 9.12 1.91
CA VAL A 31 -0.44 9.24 3.26
C VAL A 31 -1.09 7.93 3.71
N ALA A 32 -1.86 7.26 2.85
CA ALA A 32 -2.45 5.96 3.18
C ALA A 32 -1.38 4.91 3.52
N GLY A 33 -0.32 4.83 2.73
CA GLY A 33 0.79 3.92 2.99
C GLY A 33 1.58 4.28 4.25
N GLY A 34 1.68 5.58 4.55
CA GLY A 34 2.26 6.08 5.80
C GLY A 34 1.43 5.74 7.03
N ILE A 35 0.10 5.83 6.95
CA ILE A 35 -0.83 5.45 8.03
C ILE A 35 -0.83 3.94 8.23
N ALA A 36 -0.89 3.16 7.16
CA ALA A 36 -0.80 1.69 7.24
C ALA A 36 0.51 1.25 7.88
N SER A 37 1.57 1.98 7.55
CA SER A 37 2.87 1.84 8.14
C SER A 37 2.80 2.10 9.66
N THR A 38 2.64 3.35 10.07
CA THR A 38 2.66 3.72 11.50
C THR A 38 1.58 3.04 12.35
N GLY A 39 0.47 2.64 11.73
CA GLY A 39 -0.63 1.94 12.36
C GLY A 39 -0.46 0.42 12.53
N GLY A 40 0.65 -0.16 12.06
CA GLY A 40 0.96 -1.58 12.23
C GLY A 40 0.30 -2.54 11.24
N ALA A 41 -0.48 -2.05 10.27
CA ALA A 41 -0.96 -2.88 9.16
C ALA A 41 0.17 -3.26 8.17
N GLY A 42 1.27 -2.52 8.19
CA GLY A 42 2.49 -2.80 7.43
C GLY A 42 2.25 -2.81 5.92
N PHE A 43 2.97 -3.68 5.21
CA PHE A 43 2.95 -3.75 3.75
C PHE A 43 1.54 -4.00 3.18
N LEU A 44 0.77 -4.92 3.76
CA LEU A 44 -0.57 -5.27 3.27
C LEU A 44 -1.56 -4.10 3.42
N GLY A 45 -1.51 -3.41 4.56
CA GLY A 45 -2.31 -2.20 4.75
C GLY A 45 -1.95 -1.11 3.74
N ALA A 46 -0.67 -0.98 3.37
CA ALA A 46 -0.24 -0.01 2.38
C ALA A 46 -0.71 -0.39 0.97
N LEU A 47 -0.72 -1.67 0.62
CA LEU A 47 -1.25 -2.15 -0.65
C LEU A 47 -2.74 -1.82 -0.79
N ILE A 48 -3.55 -2.19 0.20
CA ILE A 48 -4.99 -1.88 0.23
C ILE A 48 -5.22 -0.36 0.30
N GLY A 49 -4.45 0.34 1.12
CA GLY A 49 -4.51 1.79 1.27
C GLY A 49 -4.26 2.53 -0.04
N GLY A 50 -3.38 2.02 -0.91
CA GLY A 50 -3.14 2.59 -2.24
C GLY A 50 -4.36 2.50 -3.15
N PHE A 51 -5.05 1.36 -3.16
CA PHE A 51 -6.31 1.20 -3.91
C PHE A 51 -7.40 2.11 -3.35
N VAL A 52 -7.58 2.12 -2.02
CA VAL A 52 -8.55 3.00 -1.35
C VAL A 52 -8.30 4.45 -1.71
N ALA A 53 -7.06 4.92 -1.59
CA ALA A 53 -6.67 6.29 -1.94
C ALA A 53 -6.96 6.63 -3.39
N GLY A 54 -6.63 5.73 -4.33
CA GLY A 54 -6.92 5.91 -5.75
C GLY A 54 -8.41 6.09 -6.04
N TYR A 55 -9.25 5.21 -5.51
CA TYR A 55 -10.70 5.30 -5.73
C TYR A 55 -11.34 6.49 -5.02
N VAL A 56 -10.88 6.83 -3.81
CA VAL A 56 -11.34 8.02 -3.08
C VAL A 56 -11.04 9.29 -3.87
N VAL A 57 -9.83 9.43 -4.40
CA VAL A 57 -9.46 10.62 -5.18
C VAL A 57 -10.26 10.69 -6.47
N ASN A 58 -10.54 9.56 -7.13
CA ASN A 58 -11.41 9.55 -8.31
C ASN A 58 -12.86 9.95 -7.96
N PHE A 59 -13.36 9.54 -6.80
CA PHE A 59 -14.65 9.98 -6.29
C PHE A 59 -14.67 11.50 -6.01
N VAL A 60 -13.63 12.03 -5.39
CA VAL A 60 -13.48 13.49 -5.16
C VAL A 60 -13.44 14.27 -6.47
N LYS A 61 -12.72 13.78 -7.49
CA LYS A 61 -12.73 14.38 -8.84
C LYS A 61 -14.16 14.46 -9.39
N LYS A 62 -14.92 13.37 -9.30
CA LYS A 62 -16.33 13.32 -9.77
C LYS A 62 -17.22 14.30 -9.01
N MET A 63 -17.08 14.40 -7.69
CA MET A 63 -17.86 15.32 -6.85
C MET A 63 -17.60 16.80 -7.21
N LEU A 64 -16.38 17.13 -7.63
CA LEU A 64 -15.94 18.49 -7.93
C LEU A 64 -16.00 18.87 -9.42
N ASN A 65 -16.56 18.00 -10.27
CA ASN A 65 -16.68 18.25 -11.72
C ASN A 65 -17.55 19.46 -12.07
N GLY A 66 -18.47 19.89 -11.21
CA GLY A 66 -19.39 21.02 -11.46
C GLY A 66 -18.79 22.43 -11.30
N LEU A 67 -17.52 22.54 -10.92
CA LEU A 67 -16.87 23.83 -10.63
C LEU A 67 -16.35 24.53 -11.92
N PRO A 68 -16.40 25.87 -12.01
CA PRO A 68 -16.02 26.64 -13.20
C PRO A 68 -14.55 26.44 -13.62
N HIS A 69 -14.28 26.60 -14.92
CA HIS A 69 -12.98 26.32 -15.56
C HIS A 69 -11.80 27.13 -15.00
N SER A 70 -12.06 28.32 -14.47
CA SER A 70 -11.06 29.18 -13.81
C SER A 70 -10.43 28.54 -12.56
N LEU A 71 -11.09 27.54 -11.96
CA LEU A 71 -10.61 26.87 -10.74
C LEU A 71 -9.85 25.57 -11.01
N ASN A 72 -9.68 25.15 -12.27
CA ASN A 72 -9.05 23.85 -12.58
C ASN A 72 -7.60 23.72 -12.07
N GLY A 73 -6.84 24.82 -12.03
CA GLY A 73 -5.50 24.83 -11.43
C GLY A 73 -5.54 24.59 -9.91
N LEU A 74 -6.43 25.30 -9.21
CA LEU A 74 -6.63 25.14 -7.77
C LEU A 74 -7.16 23.74 -7.41
N LYS A 75 -8.02 23.17 -8.27
CA LYS A 75 -8.57 21.81 -8.10
C LYS A 75 -7.49 20.74 -8.04
N ASN A 76 -6.61 20.71 -9.06
CA ASN A 76 -5.61 19.66 -9.19
C ASN A 76 -4.45 19.79 -8.19
N ILE A 77 -4.08 21.01 -7.82
CA ILE A 77 -2.96 21.26 -6.90
C ILE A 77 -3.39 21.14 -5.45
N MET A 78 -4.60 21.59 -5.09
CA MET A 78 -5.00 21.73 -3.68
C MET A 78 -6.25 20.94 -3.30
N LEU A 79 -7.39 21.12 -3.99
CA LEU A 79 -8.65 20.50 -3.54
C LEU A 79 -8.61 18.98 -3.65
N TYR A 80 -8.18 18.42 -4.79
CA TYR A 80 -8.15 16.97 -4.98
C TYR A 80 -7.17 16.30 -4.01
N PRO A 81 -5.93 16.78 -3.84
CA PRO A 81 -5.03 16.20 -2.85
C PRO A 81 -5.52 16.41 -1.41
N LEU A 82 -6.04 17.58 -1.05
CA LEU A 82 -6.48 17.87 0.33
C LEU A 82 -7.67 17.00 0.75
N LEU A 83 -8.75 17.01 -0.03
CA LEU A 83 -9.94 16.20 0.28
C LEU A 83 -9.65 14.71 0.11
N GLY A 84 -8.85 14.36 -0.91
CA GLY A 84 -8.39 13.00 -1.12
C GLY A 84 -7.65 12.45 0.09
N VAL A 85 -6.67 13.20 0.61
CA VAL A 85 -5.91 12.82 1.82
C VAL A 85 -6.83 12.75 3.05
N LEU A 86 -7.70 13.73 3.25
CA LEU A 86 -8.55 13.80 4.44
C LEU A 86 -9.52 12.61 4.51
N ILE A 87 -10.20 12.31 3.40
CA ILE A 87 -11.14 11.18 3.32
C ILE A 87 -10.38 9.85 3.40
N THR A 88 -9.28 9.72 2.66
CA THR A 88 -8.46 8.51 2.68
C THR A 88 -7.91 8.25 4.07
N GLY A 89 -7.40 9.27 4.75
CA GLY A 89 -6.90 9.18 6.11
C GLY A 89 -7.97 8.71 7.08
N ALA A 90 -9.17 9.29 7.01
CA ALA A 90 -10.30 8.88 7.84
C ALA A 90 -10.69 7.41 7.61
N ILE A 91 -10.77 6.97 6.34
CA ILE A 91 -11.06 5.56 6.01
C ILE A 91 -9.95 4.64 6.51
N MET A 92 -8.69 5.05 6.37
CA MET A 92 -7.54 4.25 6.81
C MET A 92 -7.52 4.01 8.32
N LEU A 93 -8.09 4.88 9.15
CA LEU A 93 -8.22 4.62 10.59
C LEU A 93 -9.04 3.34 10.86
N ILE A 94 -10.10 3.12 10.08
CA ILE A 94 -10.97 1.94 10.20
C ILE A 94 -10.31 0.73 9.53
N VAL A 95 -9.73 0.90 8.35
CA VAL A 95 -9.09 -0.19 7.58
C VAL A 95 -7.83 -0.72 8.27
N ASN A 96 -7.10 0.13 8.98
CA ASN A 96 -5.84 -0.25 9.61
C ASN A 96 -6.04 -1.29 10.73
N VAL A 97 -7.17 -1.26 11.46
CA VAL A 97 -7.47 -2.24 12.52
C VAL A 97 -7.51 -3.69 12.02
N PRO A 98 -8.36 -4.06 11.04
CA PRO A 98 -8.38 -5.43 10.53
C PRO A 98 -7.08 -5.80 9.81
N MET A 99 -6.44 -4.85 9.11
CA MET A 99 -5.19 -5.13 8.41
C MET A 99 -4.03 -5.40 9.37
N LYS A 100 -4.00 -4.73 10.53
CA LYS A 100 -3.04 -5.04 11.60
C LYS A 100 -3.23 -6.46 12.10
N THR A 101 -4.45 -6.91 12.35
CA THR A 101 -4.72 -8.29 12.80
C THR A 101 -4.21 -9.32 11.78
N ILE A 102 -4.44 -9.09 10.49
CA ILE A 102 -3.91 -9.98 9.43
C ILE A 102 -2.39 -9.97 9.44
N ASN A 103 -1.78 -8.80 9.60
CA ASN A 103 -0.33 -8.67 9.69
C ASN A 103 0.24 -9.45 10.88
N ASP A 104 -0.36 -9.31 12.07
CA ASP A 104 0.02 -10.04 13.28
C ASP A 104 -0.17 -11.56 13.10
N MET A 105 -1.28 -11.99 12.46
CA MET A 105 -1.52 -13.40 12.13
C MET A 105 -0.45 -13.96 11.19
N MET A 106 -0.04 -13.19 10.19
CA MET A 106 1.03 -13.58 9.28
C MET A 106 2.37 -13.67 9.99
N ASN A 107 2.70 -12.71 10.85
CA ASN A 107 3.91 -12.77 11.66
C ASN A 107 3.91 -14.01 12.55
N ASN A 108 2.79 -14.29 13.23
CA ASN A 108 2.65 -15.48 14.05
C ASN A 108 2.76 -16.76 13.23
N PHE A 109 2.17 -16.83 12.04
CA PHE A 109 2.33 -17.97 11.13
C PHE A 109 3.81 -18.17 10.76
N LEU A 110 4.50 -17.10 10.37
CA LEU A 110 5.91 -17.15 9.99
C LEU A 110 6.86 -17.48 11.16
N LEU A 111 6.54 -17.02 12.38
CA LEU A 111 7.29 -17.35 13.59
C LEU A 111 7.10 -18.82 13.99
N ASN A 112 5.93 -19.39 13.72
CA ASN A 112 5.64 -20.81 13.95
C ASN A 112 6.21 -21.74 12.86
N LEU A 113 6.73 -21.21 11.75
CA LEU A 113 7.48 -22.00 10.76
C LEU A 113 8.89 -22.31 11.29
N SER A 114 9.03 -23.39 12.06
CA SER A 114 10.34 -23.87 12.52
C SER A 114 11.08 -24.65 11.43
N GLY A 115 12.39 -24.41 11.29
CA GLY A 115 13.36 -25.27 10.59
C GLY A 115 12.97 -25.63 9.15
N THR A 116 12.47 -26.84 8.96
CA THR A 116 12.18 -27.43 7.64
C THR A 116 11.12 -26.66 6.85
N ASN A 117 10.06 -26.17 7.49
CA ASN A 117 8.97 -25.51 6.75
C ASN A 117 9.35 -24.11 6.23
N ALA A 118 10.23 -23.40 6.93
CA ALA A 118 10.76 -22.12 6.46
C ALA A 118 11.67 -22.30 5.23
N VAL A 119 12.48 -23.37 5.21
CA VAL A 119 13.31 -23.72 4.05
C VAL A 119 12.45 -24.08 2.85
N ILE A 120 11.38 -24.87 3.03
CA ILE A 120 10.44 -25.21 1.96
C ILE A 120 9.75 -23.95 1.41
N LEU A 121 9.32 -23.03 2.28
CA LEU A 121 8.69 -21.77 1.86
C LEU A 121 9.66 -20.91 1.04
N GLY A 122 10.93 -20.84 1.45
CA GLY A 122 11.99 -20.14 0.72
C GLY A 122 12.29 -20.78 -0.64
N LEU A 123 12.34 -22.11 -0.70
CA LEU A 123 12.49 -22.86 -1.96
C LEU A 123 11.32 -22.61 -2.91
N LEU A 124 10.10 -22.61 -2.39
CA LEU A 124 8.89 -22.34 -3.17
C LEU A 124 8.89 -20.91 -3.71
N LEU A 125 9.20 -19.91 -2.88
CA LEU A 125 9.32 -18.52 -3.33
C LEU A 125 10.43 -18.34 -4.37
N GLY A 126 11.59 -18.99 -4.17
CA GLY A 126 12.68 -19.00 -5.15
C GLY A 126 12.27 -19.66 -6.47
N ALA A 127 11.54 -20.76 -6.41
CA ALA A 127 10.98 -21.41 -7.59
C ALA A 127 9.97 -20.51 -8.31
N MET A 128 9.07 -19.82 -7.59
CA MET A 128 8.13 -18.86 -8.17
C MET A 128 8.84 -17.71 -8.90
N MET A 129 9.97 -17.23 -8.37
CA MET A 129 10.78 -16.21 -9.04
C MET A 129 11.47 -16.73 -10.31
N ALA A 130 11.82 -18.03 -10.34
CA ALA A 130 12.46 -18.68 -11.49
C ALA A 130 11.48 -19.06 -12.62
N ILE A 131 10.19 -19.29 -12.33
CA ILE A 131 9.20 -19.78 -13.32
C ILE A 131 9.00 -18.81 -14.49
N ASP A 132 8.93 -17.51 -14.22
CA ASP A 132 8.50 -16.50 -15.20
C ASP A 132 9.60 -15.47 -15.50
N LEU A 133 10.84 -15.71 -15.02
CA LEU A 133 12.06 -14.92 -15.25
C LEU A 133 11.86 -13.39 -15.35
N GLY A 134 10.99 -12.82 -14.50
CA GLY A 134 10.66 -11.38 -14.49
C GLY A 134 9.19 -11.01 -14.76
N GLY A 135 8.35 -11.96 -15.19
CA GLY A 135 6.92 -11.73 -15.43
C GLY A 135 6.07 -11.62 -14.14
N PRO A 136 4.73 -11.63 -14.25
CA PRO A 136 3.80 -11.39 -13.15
C PRO A 136 4.04 -12.28 -11.90
N VAL A 137 4.40 -13.55 -12.10
CA VAL A 137 4.62 -14.49 -10.99
C VAL A 137 5.82 -14.07 -10.14
N ASN A 138 6.92 -13.68 -10.80
CA ASN A 138 8.12 -13.19 -10.12
C ASN A 138 7.84 -11.90 -9.33
N LYS A 139 7.06 -10.98 -9.89
CA LYS A 139 6.69 -9.72 -9.18
C LYS A 139 5.83 -9.98 -7.96
N ALA A 140 4.87 -10.89 -8.04
CA ALA A 140 4.03 -11.27 -6.90
C ALA A 140 4.88 -11.92 -5.79
N ALA A 141 5.77 -12.85 -6.15
CA ALA A 141 6.69 -13.49 -5.21
C ALA A 141 7.65 -12.49 -4.55
N TYR A 142 8.19 -11.53 -5.31
CA TYR A 142 9.08 -10.49 -4.79
C TYR A 142 8.36 -9.56 -3.82
N VAL A 143 7.15 -9.12 -4.17
CA VAL A 143 6.34 -8.24 -3.33
C VAL A 143 5.93 -8.93 -2.03
N PHE A 144 5.57 -10.22 -2.08
CA PHE A 144 5.29 -11.03 -0.90
C PHE A 144 6.55 -11.24 -0.04
N GLY A 145 7.67 -11.64 -0.65
CA GLY A 145 8.92 -11.91 0.05
C GLY A 145 9.49 -10.66 0.72
N THR A 146 9.56 -9.54 0.00
CA THR A 146 10.03 -8.27 0.57
C THR A 146 9.05 -7.66 1.56
N GLY A 147 7.73 -7.81 1.34
CA GLY A 147 6.69 -7.34 2.25
C GLY A 147 6.67 -8.11 3.58
N THR A 148 6.87 -9.43 3.53
CA THR A 148 6.97 -10.28 4.74
C THR A 148 8.29 -10.05 5.49
N LEU A 149 9.42 -9.89 4.78
CA LEU A 149 10.70 -9.49 5.38
C LEU A 149 10.62 -8.12 6.05
N ALA A 150 9.93 -7.15 5.43
CA ALA A 150 9.71 -5.82 6.00
C ALA A 150 8.91 -5.85 7.31
N THR A 151 8.17 -6.93 7.56
CA THR A 151 7.36 -7.11 8.77
C THR A 151 8.13 -7.88 9.86
N LYS A 152 9.10 -8.70 9.46
CA LYS A 152 9.96 -9.49 10.35
C LYS A 152 11.06 -8.60 10.95
N HIS A 153 10.65 -7.73 11.88
CA HIS A 153 11.56 -7.05 12.79
C HIS A 153 12.04 -8.04 13.86
N LEU A 154 13.27 -8.52 13.70
CA LEU A 154 14.18 -8.65 14.84
C LEU A 154 14.67 -7.24 15.21
#